data_AF-V4L062-F1
#
_entry.id   AF-V4L062-F1
#
_cell.length_a   1.000
_cell.length_b   1.000
_cell.length_c   1.000
_cell.angle_alpha   90.00
_cell.angle_beta   90.00
_cell.angle_gamma   90.00
#
_symmetry.space_group_name_H-M   'P 1'
#
loop_
_entity.id
_entity.type
_entity.pdbx_description
1 polymer ?
#
loop_
_entity_poly.entity_id
_entity_poly.type
_entity_poly.pdbx_seq_one_letter_code
_entity_poly.pdbx_strand_id
1 'polypeptide(L)'
;MHCYPWKSIRVSPCVSHVLSLPHFIKHLSCAKSHTFLQRRFHSNTHTDVAVSTTASCFKSLNSNQQNQIHLYVDTLLQWNQKMNLTATKEADEVMERHIEDSLAILPPIKQCYSLRSNDLFDHISLIDVGSGAGLPGLVLAIACPDWRVTLLESINKRCVFLEHVVNVTGLTNVKIVRAEQ
;
A
#
# COMPACT_ATOMS: atom_id res chain seq x y z
N MET A 1 -39.69 17.82 -1.96
CA MET A 1 -38.70 18.81 -1.52
C MET A 1 -37.35 18.43 -2.10
N HIS A 2 -36.86 19.27 -3.01
CA HIS A 2 -35.55 19.38 -3.65
C HIS A 2 -34.87 18.15 -4.28
N CYS A 3 -35.22 17.91 -5.55
CA CYS A 3 -34.31 17.37 -6.57
C CYS A 3 -33.50 18.50 -7.22
N TYR A 4 -32.20 18.29 -7.42
CA TYR A 4 -31.28 19.21 -8.10
C TYR A 4 -31.48 19.17 -9.64
N PRO A 5 -31.41 20.31 -10.35
CA PRO A 5 -31.55 20.34 -11.81
C PRO A 5 -30.18 20.26 -12.52
N TRP A 6 -30.00 19.27 -13.40
CA TRP A 6 -28.94 19.27 -14.41
C TRP A 6 -29.39 20.07 -15.63
N LYS A 7 -28.68 21.16 -15.95
CA LYS A 7 -28.87 21.94 -17.18
C LYS A 7 -27.97 21.40 -18.30
N SER A 8 -28.63 21.10 -19.42
CA SER A 8 -28.07 20.77 -20.72
C SER A 8 -27.38 21.97 -21.36
N ILE A 9 -26.19 21.77 -21.91
CA ILE A 9 -25.59 22.66 -22.91
C ILE A 9 -25.29 21.82 -24.16
N ARG A 10 -25.91 22.21 -25.27
CA ARG A 10 -25.65 21.73 -26.64
C ARG A 10 -25.19 22.91 -27.47
N VAL A 11 -24.07 22.77 -28.17
CA VAL A 11 -23.88 23.36 -29.51
C VAL A 11 -22.89 22.51 -30.31
N SER A 12 -23.12 22.48 -31.62
CA SER A 12 -22.81 21.40 -32.57
C SER A 12 -21.62 21.75 -33.52
N PRO A 13 -21.46 21.17 -34.74
CA PRO A 13 -20.32 20.33 -35.10
C PRO A 13 -19.44 20.89 -36.25
N CYS A 14 -18.29 20.28 -36.52
CA CYS A 14 -17.59 20.45 -37.80
C CYS A 14 -17.10 19.10 -38.36
N VAL A 15 -17.92 18.59 -39.28
CA VAL A 15 -17.70 17.76 -40.49
C VAL A 15 -16.21 17.70 -40.93
N SER A 16 -15.51 16.56 -40.81
CA SER A 16 -15.43 15.36 -41.68
C SER A 16 -14.15 15.33 -42.51
N HIS A 17 -13.41 14.22 -42.46
CA HIS A 17 -13.03 13.53 -43.70
C HIS A 17 -12.88 12.03 -43.42
N VAL A 18 -13.62 11.29 -44.24
CA VAL A 18 -13.67 9.84 -44.41
C VAL A 18 -12.44 9.38 -45.19
N LEU A 19 -11.98 8.15 -44.95
CA LEU A 19 -11.57 7.11 -45.92
C LEU A 19 -10.98 5.95 -45.09
N SER A 20 -11.75 4.88 -44.83
CA SER A 20 -11.92 3.68 -45.69
C SER A 20 -10.96 2.55 -45.30
N LEU A 21 -11.51 1.50 -44.68
CA LEU A 21 -10.91 0.18 -44.48
C LEU A 21 -11.15 -0.69 -45.74
N PRO A 22 -10.30 -1.68 -46.03
CA PRO A 22 -10.78 -3.05 -45.81
C PRO A 22 -9.74 -4.05 -45.28
N HIS A 23 -10.24 -4.94 -44.40
CA HIS A 23 -9.96 -6.38 -44.23
C HIS A 23 -8.65 -6.96 -44.81
N PHE A 24 -7.85 -7.66 -43.98
CA PHE A 24 -7.98 -9.12 -43.76
C PHE A 24 -6.77 -9.69 -42.99
N ILE A 25 -7.02 -10.84 -42.36
CA ILE A 25 -6.25 -11.58 -41.36
C ILE A 25 -5.10 -12.38 -42.00
N LYS A 26 -3.94 -12.49 -41.33
CA LYS A 26 -3.26 -13.77 -40.91
C LYS A 26 -1.75 -13.62 -40.68
N HIS A 27 -1.38 -14.03 -39.46
CA HIS A 27 -0.15 -14.74 -39.07
C HIS A 27 1.21 -14.07 -39.29
N LEU A 28 1.92 -13.78 -38.19
CA LEU A 28 3.34 -14.13 -38.01
C LEU A 28 3.77 -14.02 -36.54
N SER A 29 4.25 -15.17 -36.06
CA SER A 29 5.10 -15.54 -34.92
C SER A 29 5.51 -14.55 -33.83
N CYS A 30 5.44 -15.10 -32.62
CA CYS A 30 6.25 -14.84 -31.42
C CYS A 30 7.69 -14.36 -31.73
N ALA A 31 8.05 -13.19 -31.20
CA ALA A 31 9.43 -12.82 -30.96
C ALA A 31 9.51 -12.04 -29.63
N LYS A 32 10.08 -12.70 -28.61
CA LYS A 32 10.59 -12.06 -27.40
C LYS A 32 11.75 -11.15 -27.77
N SER A 33 11.77 -9.93 -27.25
CA SER A 33 12.96 -9.08 -27.12
C SER A 33 12.65 -8.05 -26.04
N HIS A 34 12.87 -8.36 -24.75
CA HIS A 34 14.12 -8.05 -24.05
C HIS A 34 14.70 -6.68 -24.42
N THR A 35 14.49 -5.69 -23.55
CA THR A 35 15.50 -4.69 -23.14
C THR A 35 14.95 -3.92 -21.93
N PHE A 36 14.75 -4.65 -20.83
CA PHE A 36 14.75 -4.04 -19.50
C PHE A 36 16.22 -3.71 -19.21
N LEU A 37 16.53 -2.42 -18.99
CA LEU A 37 17.87 -1.96 -18.64
C LEU A 37 18.29 -2.54 -17.28
N GLN A 38 18.80 -3.77 -17.30
CA GLN A 38 19.60 -4.33 -16.22
C GLN A 38 20.96 -3.64 -16.24
N ARG A 39 21.20 -2.80 -15.24
CA ARG A 39 22.54 -2.33 -14.91
C ARG A 39 23.34 -3.53 -14.39
N ARG A 40 24.13 -4.15 -15.28
CA ARG A 40 25.12 -5.19 -14.97
C ARG A 40 26.21 -4.61 -14.07
N PHE A 41 26.36 -5.12 -12.86
CA PHE A 41 27.66 -5.18 -12.19
C PHE A 41 28.16 -6.63 -12.31
N HIS A 42 29.29 -6.81 -12.97
CA HIS A 42 29.99 -8.10 -13.06
C HIS A 42 30.91 -8.26 -11.86
N SER A 43 30.93 -9.49 -11.33
CA SER A 43 31.65 -9.97 -10.17
C SER A 43 33.11 -10.31 -10.47
N ASN A 44 33.99 -10.21 -9.46
CA ASN A 44 34.69 -11.37 -8.87
C ASN A 44 35.81 -10.91 -7.93
N THR A 45 35.69 -11.22 -6.64
CA THR A 45 36.69 -11.97 -5.84
C THR A 45 36.06 -12.38 -4.50
N HIS A 46 36.48 -13.54 -4.03
CA HIS A 46 35.97 -14.28 -2.88
C HIS A 46 36.69 -13.81 -1.61
N THR A 47 36.01 -13.12 -0.68
CA THR A 47 36.25 -13.11 0.79
C THR A 47 35.32 -12.07 1.45
N ASP A 48 34.83 -12.45 2.63
CA ASP A 48 33.93 -11.76 3.55
C ASP A 48 32.45 -11.54 3.19
N VAL A 49 31.63 -12.22 3.98
CA VAL A 49 30.21 -11.99 4.20
C VAL A 49 30.05 -10.58 4.76
N ALA A 50 29.87 -9.60 3.87
CA ALA A 50 29.33 -8.31 4.24
C ALA A 50 27.84 -8.51 4.55
N VAL A 51 27.52 -8.76 5.82
CA VAL A 51 26.20 -8.46 6.39
C VAL A 51 25.99 -6.97 6.15
N SER A 52 25.38 -6.63 5.03
CA SER A 52 24.91 -5.29 4.76
C SER A 52 23.87 -5.03 5.84
N THR A 53 24.28 -4.33 6.89
CA THR A 53 23.43 -3.96 8.01
C THR A 53 22.52 -2.86 7.50
N THR A 54 21.49 -3.24 6.74
CA THR A 54 20.40 -2.33 6.36
C THR A 54 19.83 -1.78 7.66
N ALA A 55 19.90 -0.46 7.81
CA ALA A 55 19.36 0.19 8.99
C ALA A 55 17.87 -0.16 9.10
N SER A 56 17.49 -0.84 10.18
CA SER A 56 16.10 -1.20 10.48
C SER A 56 15.26 0.08 10.58
N CYS A 57 14.23 0.18 9.74
CA CYS A 57 13.33 1.35 9.74
C CYS A 57 12.54 1.40 11.05
N PHE A 58 12.22 0.24 11.63
CA PHE A 58 11.54 0.12 12.90
C PHE A 58 12.29 0.83 14.05
N LYS A 59 13.63 0.66 14.12
CA LYS A 59 14.46 1.32 15.16
C LYS A 59 14.46 2.85 15.08
N SER A 60 14.07 3.43 13.95
CA SER A 60 13.97 4.88 13.77
C SER A 60 12.65 5.46 14.29
N LEU A 61 11.66 4.62 14.64
CA LEU A 61 10.41 5.04 15.24
C LEU A 61 10.61 5.48 16.70
N ASN A 62 9.76 6.37 17.21
CA ASN A 62 9.80 6.73 18.64
C ASN A 62 9.25 5.60 19.53
N SER A 63 9.45 5.69 20.84
CA SER A 63 9.05 4.65 21.79
C SER A 63 7.56 4.33 21.78
N ASN A 64 6.69 5.34 21.61
CA ASN A 64 5.25 5.12 21.52
C ASN A 64 4.89 4.31 20.26
N GLN A 65 5.45 4.69 19.11
CA GLN A 65 5.25 3.99 17.85
C GLN A 65 5.76 2.55 17.89
N GLN A 66 6.94 2.33 18.49
CA GLN A 66 7.48 0.98 18.68
C GLN A 66 6.54 0.12 19.55
N ASN A 67 6.03 0.69 20.65
CA ASN A 67 5.05 0.00 21.51
C ASN A 67 3.75 -0.33 20.75
N GLN A 68 3.24 0.60 19.93
CA GLN A 68 2.05 0.36 19.10
C GLN A 68 2.28 -0.75 18.08
N ILE A 69 3.46 -0.82 17.46
CA ILE A 69 3.83 -1.92 16.55
C ILE A 69 3.87 -3.25 17.30
N HIS A 70 4.48 -3.30 18.50
CA HIS A 70 4.49 -4.52 19.30
C HIS A 70 3.07 -4.99 19.68
N LEU A 71 2.21 -4.07 20.14
CA LEU A 71 0.81 -4.37 20.42
C LEU A 71 0.07 -4.90 19.19
N TYR A 72 0.33 -4.31 18.01
CA TYR A 72 -0.22 -4.79 16.75
C TYR A 72 0.27 -6.21 16.43
N VAL A 73 1.57 -6.50 16.53
CA VAL A 73 2.14 -7.82 16.24
C VAL A 73 1.59 -8.88 17.18
N ASP A 74 1.52 -8.61 18.48
CA ASP A 74 0.95 -9.53 19.47
C ASP A 74 -0.51 -9.84 19.16
N THR A 75 -1.29 -8.80 18.85
CA THR A 75 -2.70 -8.92 18.47
C THR A 75 -2.85 -9.72 17.17
N LEU A 76 -2.01 -9.45 16.18
CA LEU A 76 -2.00 -10.17 14.91
C LEU A 76 -1.78 -11.66 15.12
N LEU A 77 -0.76 -12.05 15.89
CA LEU A 77 -0.44 -13.44 16.17
C LEU A 77 -1.58 -14.15 16.91
N GLN A 78 -2.17 -13.49 17.92
CA GLN A 78 -3.29 -14.03 18.68
C GLN A 78 -4.50 -14.31 17.78
N TRP A 79 -4.84 -13.38 16.89
CA TRP A 79 -5.99 -13.53 15.99
C TRP A 79 -5.69 -14.49 14.84
N ASN A 80 -4.44 -14.55 14.37
CA ASN A 80 -4.03 -15.42 13.28
C ASN A 80 -4.30 -16.90 13.60
N GLN A 81 -4.24 -17.29 14.87
CA GLN A 81 -4.60 -18.63 15.36
C GLN A 81 -6.03 -19.07 15.00
N LYS A 82 -6.94 -18.12 14.74
CA LYS A 82 -8.38 -18.39 14.53
C LYS A 82 -8.88 -18.09 13.11
N MET A 83 -8.15 -17.30 12.32
CA MET A 83 -8.70 -16.77 11.06
C MET A 83 -7.72 -16.57 9.89
N ASN A 84 -6.50 -17.12 9.95
CA ASN A 84 -5.52 -17.11 8.84
C ASN A 84 -5.32 -15.72 8.20
N LEU A 85 -4.94 -14.74 9.01
CA LEU A 85 -4.61 -13.38 8.60
C LEU A 85 -3.31 -13.33 7.78
N THR A 86 -2.29 -14.10 8.19
CA THR A 86 -1.00 -14.20 7.49
C THR A 86 -0.47 -15.63 7.56
N ALA A 87 0.45 -15.99 6.66
CA ALA A 87 1.12 -17.30 6.71
C ALA A 87 2.14 -17.39 7.86
N THR A 88 2.70 -16.25 8.26
CA THR A 88 3.73 -16.12 9.27
C THR A 88 3.13 -16.23 10.68
N LYS A 89 3.80 -16.99 11.55
CA LYS A 89 3.30 -17.32 12.90
C LYS A 89 4.22 -16.89 14.04
N GLU A 90 5.43 -16.46 13.72
CA GLU A 90 6.44 -16.05 14.70
C GLU A 90 6.63 -14.54 14.65
N ALA A 91 6.78 -13.91 15.82
CA ALA A 91 6.89 -12.46 15.95
C ALA A 91 8.07 -11.89 15.16
N ASP A 92 9.24 -12.52 15.25
CA ASP A 92 10.45 -12.08 14.54
C ASP A 92 10.25 -12.07 13.03
N GLU A 93 9.55 -13.07 12.49
CA GLU A 93 9.26 -13.15 11.06
C GLU A 93 8.21 -12.09 10.63
N VAL A 94 7.23 -11.77 11.49
CA VAL A 94 6.31 -10.65 11.24
C VAL A 94 7.07 -9.32 11.22
N MET A 95 7.97 -9.12 12.18
CA MET A 95 8.79 -7.91 12.27
C MET A 95 9.65 -7.75 11.02
N GLU A 96 10.36 -8.80 10.61
CA GLU A 96 11.26 -8.76 9.45
C GLU A 96 10.52 -8.64 8.11
N ARG A 97 9.45 -9.42 7.90
CA ARG A 97 8.80 -9.54 6.58
C ARG A 97 7.60 -8.65 6.38
N HIS A 98 6.99 -8.15 7.44
CA HIS A 98 5.75 -7.36 7.32
C HIS A 98 5.95 -5.94 7.82
N ILE A 99 6.59 -5.76 8.98
CA ILE A 99 6.81 -4.43 9.54
C ILE A 99 7.86 -3.68 8.73
N GLU A 100 9.06 -4.24 8.56
CA GLU A 100 10.13 -3.58 7.80
C GLU A 100 9.71 -3.32 6.34
N ASP A 101 9.09 -4.31 5.68
CA ASP A 101 8.58 -4.16 4.31
C ASP A 101 7.53 -3.04 4.20
N SER A 102 6.63 -2.91 5.17
CA SER A 102 5.64 -1.82 5.18
C SER A 102 6.29 -0.45 5.41
N LEU A 103 7.27 -0.36 6.31
CA LEU A 103 7.99 0.89 6.59
C LEU A 103 8.88 1.32 5.43
N ALA A 104 9.44 0.38 4.67
CA ALA A 104 10.26 0.64 3.49
C ALA A 104 9.49 1.36 2.36
N ILE A 105 8.15 1.38 2.42
CA ILE A 105 7.29 2.12 1.47
C ILE A 105 7.25 3.63 1.79
N LEU A 106 7.62 4.06 3.00
CA LEU A 106 7.56 5.48 3.38
C LEU A 106 8.47 6.39 2.54
N PRO A 107 9.78 6.08 2.34
CA PRO A 107 10.66 6.93 1.54
C PRO A 107 10.16 7.20 0.10
N PRO A 108 9.73 6.20 -0.70
CA PRO A 108 9.23 6.47 -2.04
C PRO A 108 7.91 7.27 -2.03
N ILE A 109 7.01 7.08 -1.05
CA ILE A 109 5.82 7.91 -0.94
C ILE A 109 6.19 9.37 -0.65
N LYS A 110 7.10 9.61 0.32
CA LYS A 110 7.63 10.95 0.64
C LYS A 110 8.16 11.65 -0.60
N GLN A 111 9.06 10.98 -1.31
CA GLN A 111 9.69 11.52 -2.51
C GLN A 111 8.66 11.85 -3.60
N CYS A 112 7.72 10.95 -3.88
CA CYS A 112 6.69 11.17 -4.90
C CYS A 112 5.77 12.35 -4.54
N TYR A 113 5.37 12.49 -3.27
CA TYR A 113 4.52 13.60 -2.84
C TYR A 113 5.24 14.95 -2.90
N SER A 114 6.47 15.04 -2.38
CA SER A 114 7.26 16.29 -2.41
C SER A 114 7.56 16.79 -3.83
N LEU A 115 7.61 15.89 -4.82
CA LEU A 115 7.80 16.28 -6.23
C LEU A 115 6.52 16.77 -6.92
N ARG A 116 5.34 16.47 -6.36
CA ARG A 116 4.04 16.69 -7.00
C ARG A 116 3.18 17.74 -6.29
N SER A 117 3.47 18.03 -5.03
CA SER A 117 2.80 19.05 -4.25
C SER A 117 3.80 19.94 -3.51
N ASN A 118 3.44 21.22 -3.37
CA ASN A 118 4.13 22.16 -2.47
C ASN A 118 3.65 22.02 -1.01
N ASP A 119 2.64 21.18 -0.74
CA ASP A 119 2.13 20.95 0.60
C ASP A 119 3.10 20.12 1.45
N LEU A 120 3.03 20.29 2.78
CA LEU A 120 3.77 19.47 3.71
C LEU A 120 3.26 18.01 3.65
N PHE A 121 4.20 17.07 3.69
CA PHE A 121 3.98 15.63 3.73
C PHE A 121 3.13 15.16 4.94
N ASP A 122 2.98 16.03 5.93
CA ASP A 122 2.39 15.69 7.23
C ASP A 122 0.88 15.44 7.14
N HIS A 123 0.18 15.84 6.08
CA HIS A 123 -1.30 15.71 6.01
C HIS A 123 -1.82 14.91 4.80
N ILE A 124 -1.22 13.76 4.54
CA ILE A 124 -1.66 12.87 3.46
C ILE A 124 -2.92 12.10 3.85
N SER A 125 -3.83 11.93 2.90
CA SER A 125 -4.96 11.01 3.02
C SER A 125 -4.69 9.77 2.17
N LEU A 126 -4.57 8.61 2.81
CA LEU A 126 -4.20 7.34 2.21
C LEU A 126 -5.36 6.34 2.33
N ILE A 127 -5.59 5.55 1.28
CA ILE A 127 -6.50 4.41 1.32
C ILE A 127 -5.71 3.13 1.03
N ASP A 128 -5.87 2.13 1.88
CA ASP A 128 -5.34 0.78 1.72
C ASP A 128 -6.50 -0.13 1.28
N VAL A 129 -6.43 -0.68 0.08
CA VAL A 129 -7.52 -1.44 -0.54
C VAL A 129 -7.26 -2.93 -0.40
N GLY A 130 -8.18 -3.64 0.27
CA GLY A 130 -7.99 -5.04 0.62
C GLY A 130 -7.06 -5.20 1.81
N SER A 131 -7.24 -4.37 2.84
CA SER A 131 -6.28 -4.21 3.94
C SER A 131 -5.95 -5.52 4.67
N GLY A 132 -6.83 -6.52 4.69
CA GLY A 132 -6.50 -7.86 5.16
C GLY A 132 -6.13 -7.87 6.65
N ALA A 133 -4.86 -8.15 6.93
CA ALA A 133 -4.25 -8.06 8.26
C ALA A 133 -3.87 -6.62 8.68
N GLY A 134 -4.26 -5.62 7.89
CA GLY A 134 -3.96 -4.21 8.09
C GLY A 134 -2.59 -3.79 7.55
N LEU A 135 -2.01 -4.55 6.62
CA LEU A 135 -0.72 -4.25 6.01
C LEU A 135 -0.91 -3.72 4.58
N PRO A 136 -0.21 -2.65 4.19
CA PRO A 136 0.70 -1.85 5.00
C PRO A 136 0.00 -0.77 5.87
N GLY A 137 -1.32 -0.58 5.72
CA GLY A 137 -2.03 0.61 6.21
C GLY A 137 -1.88 0.93 7.70
N LEU A 138 -1.99 -0.04 8.60
CA LEU A 138 -1.84 0.17 10.05
C LEU A 138 -0.40 0.55 10.43
N VAL A 139 0.60 -0.07 9.79
CA VAL A 139 2.01 0.25 10.05
C VAL A 139 2.31 1.67 9.61
N LEU A 140 1.77 2.09 8.46
CA LEU A 140 1.88 3.48 8.00
C LEU A 140 1.14 4.46 8.92
N ALA A 141 -0.04 4.10 9.42
CA ALA A 141 -0.79 4.94 10.36
C ALA A 141 -0.04 5.17 11.67
N ILE A 142 0.65 4.14 12.18
CA ILE A 142 1.51 4.26 13.37
C ILE A 142 2.73 5.14 13.08
N ALA A 143 3.41 4.88 11.96
CA ALA A 143 4.64 5.59 11.62
C ALA A 143 4.41 7.06 11.24
N CYS A 144 3.22 7.40 10.73
CA CYS A 144 2.83 8.74 10.29
C CYS A 144 1.52 9.16 10.97
N PRO A 145 1.56 9.63 12.23
CA PRO A 145 0.35 9.93 13.01
C PRO A 145 -0.49 11.07 12.42
N ASP A 146 0.12 11.98 11.66
CA ASP A 146 -0.57 13.11 11.04
C ASP A 146 -1.30 12.75 9.74
N TRP A 147 -1.09 11.53 9.23
CA TRP A 147 -1.81 11.01 8.06
C TRP A 147 -3.21 10.53 8.42
N ARG A 148 -4.14 10.65 7.47
CA ARG A 148 -5.45 10.01 7.55
C ARG A 148 -5.45 8.72 6.76
N VAL A 149 -5.55 7.58 7.43
CA VAL A 149 -5.52 6.27 6.78
C VAL A 149 -6.91 5.66 6.75
N THR A 150 -7.39 5.27 5.57
CA THR A 150 -8.62 4.49 5.40
C THR A 150 -8.27 3.06 5.02
N LEU A 151 -8.74 2.10 5.82
CA LEU A 151 -8.59 0.66 5.56
C LEU A 151 -9.88 0.13 4.95
N LEU A 152 -9.84 -0.26 3.67
CA LEU A 152 -10.97 -0.79 2.94
C LEU A 152 -10.89 -2.33 2.90
N GLU A 153 -11.85 -3.01 3.50
CA GLU A 153 -11.88 -4.48 3.59
C GLU A 153 -13.30 -5.00 3.32
N SER A 154 -13.44 -6.13 2.62
CA SER A 154 -14.74 -6.71 2.26
C SER A 154 -15.22 -7.75 3.27
N ILE A 155 -14.29 -8.45 3.94
CA ILE A 155 -14.59 -9.54 4.86
C ILE A 155 -14.82 -8.99 6.27
N ASN A 156 -16.06 -9.11 6.77
CA ASN A 156 -16.45 -8.58 8.08
C ASN A 156 -15.55 -9.03 9.24
N LYS A 157 -15.15 -10.32 9.27
CA LYS A 157 -14.27 -10.83 10.32
C LYS A 157 -12.91 -10.11 10.36
N ARG A 158 -12.42 -9.67 9.20
CA ARG A 158 -11.19 -8.89 9.10
C ARG A 158 -11.42 -7.44 9.50
N CYS A 159 -12.55 -6.82 9.15
CA CYS A 159 -12.91 -5.51 9.69
C CYS A 159 -12.92 -5.51 11.22
N VAL A 160 -13.55 -6.51 11.85
CA VAL A 160 -13.59 -6.65 13.32
C VAL A 160 -12.17 -6.80 13.91
N PHE A 161 -11.28 -7.55 13.24
CA PHE A 161 -9.87 -7.62 13.64
C PHE A 161 -9.19 -6.24 13.57
N LEU A 162 -9.36 -5.51 12.46
CA LEU A 162 -8.78 -4.18 12.28
C LEU A 162 -9.30 -3.20 13.34
N GLU A 163 -10.60 -3.22 13.64
CA GLU A 163 -11.24 -2.40 14.68
C GLU A 163 -10.63 -2.69 16.05
N HIS A 164 -10.42 -3.98 16.35
CA HIS A 164 -9.76 -4.39 17.57
C HIS A 164 -8.32 -3.87 17.66
N VAL A 165 -7.54 -4.00 16.59
CA VAL A 165 -6.16 -3.46 16.54
C VAL A 165 -6.14 -1.96 16.76
N VAL A 166 -7.00 -1.21 16.08
CA VAL A 166 -7.10 0.26 16.23
C VAL A 166 -7.39 0.63 17.69
N ASN A 167 -8.30 -0.09 18.34
CA ASN A 167 -8.64 0.14 19.75
C ASN A 167 -7.46 -0.16 20.70
N VAL A 168 -6.76 -1.29 20.56
CA VAL A 168 -5.68 -1.66 21.48
C VAL A 168 -4.41 -0.84 21.27
N THR A 169 -4.15 -0.38 20.04
CA THR A 169 -3.01 0.50 19.71
C THR A 169 -3.32 1.98 19.97
N GLY A 170 -4.58 2.33 20.23
CA GLY A 170 -5.00 3.72 20.49
C GLY A 170 -4.90 4.63 19.27
N LEU A 171 -4.96 4.09 18.06
CA LEU A 171 -4.87 4.88 16.83
C LEU A 171 -6.13 5.72 16.62
N THR A 172 -5.96 7.02 16.45
CA THR A 172 -7.06 7.97 16.21
C THR A 172 -7.17 8.42 14.75
N ASN A 173 -6.18 8.06 13.93
CA ASN A 173 -6.01 8.50 12.56
C ASN A 173 -6.38 7.43 11.50
N VAL A 174 -7.06 6.36 11.94
CA VAL A 174 -7.49 5.25 11.10
C VAL A 174 -9.01 5.22 11.00
N LYS A 175 -9.52 5.05 9.77
CA LYS A 175 -10.92 4.77 9.48
C LYS A 175 -11.04 3.42 8.79
N ILE A 176 -11.91 2.55 9.29
CA ILE A 176 -12.18 1.26 8.66
C ILE A 176 -13.48 1.37 7.87
N VAL A 177 -13.46 0.93 6.62
CA VAL A 177 -14.62 0.92 5.72
C VAL A 177 -14.83 -0.51 5.25
N ARG A 178 -16.04 -1.03 5.48
CA ARG A 178 -16.44 -2.30 4.92
C ARG A 178 -16.93 -2.09 3.48
N ALA A 179 -16.30 -2.75 2.52
CA ALA A 179 -16.81 -2.82 1.16
C ALA A 179 -18.03 -3.74 1.13
N GLU A 180 -19.20 -3.20 0.78
CA GLU A 180 -20.39 -4.00 0.46
C GLU A 180 -20.22 -4.53 -0.97
N GLN A 181 -20.38 -5.85 -1.13
CA GLN A 181 -20.41 -6.54 -2.42
C GLN A 181 -21.81 -7.09 -2.67
#